data_AF-A0A4S3M5Z7-F1
#
_entry.id   AF-A0A4S3M5Z7-F1
#
_cell.length_a   1.000
_cell.length_b   1.000
_cell.length_c   1.000
_cell.angle_alpha   90.00
_cell.angle_beta   90.00
_cell.angle_gamma   90.00
#
_symmetry.space_group_name_H-M   'P 1'
#
loop_
_entity.id
_entity.type
_entity.pdbx_description
1 polymer ?
#
loop_
_entity_poly.entity_id
_entity_poly.type
_entity_poly.pdbx_seq_one_letter_code
_entity_poly.pdbx_strand_id
1 'polypeptide(L)'
;MDIEKAYFSVEEILKRWSIPEEDLVYLAENDELRLSIRVYGLPLEFGEFAEDGSGRVHRIPTERYCYSGLLDLHASDVFRIYRAGEAYLSEFREGQSDYVTLWGAVDAHYAVIGDLVLRRDERDRFELKAGFSSGGQPEDRAFIASHDYSEVRCNGCRFQFGPIQAAVVRVLHDRALAGQPWQNGKLILSEAGSKSLRMADVFKSKSNWRALIQSDRRGNYRLGID
;
A
#
# COMPACT_ATOMS: atom_id res chain seq x y z
N MET A 1 12.51 11.62 10.78
CA MET A 1 11.53 12.36 9.96
C MET A 1 11.06 11.38 8.92
N ASP A 2 9.84 10.86 9.08
CA ASP A 2 9.28 9.92 8.11
C ASP A 2 8.75 10.71 6.92
N ILE A 3 9.40 10.51 5.77
CA ILE A 3 9.00 11.13 4.52
C ILE A 3 7.94 10.24 3.90
N GLU A 4 6.77 10.81 3.61
CA GLU A 4 5.73 10.11 2.89
C GLU A 4 6.10 9.95 1.41
N LYS A 5 6.76 8.85 1.08
CA LYS A 5 7.19 8.53 -0.30
C LYS A 5 6.03 8.10 -1.18
N ALA A 6 5.89 8.69 -2.38
CA ALA A 6 4.90 8.29 -3.38
C ALA A 6 5.30 7.01 -4.16
N TYR A 7 6.58 6.66 -4.17
CA TYR A 7 7.14 5.49 -4.85
C TYR A 7 8.41 5.02 -4.14
N PHE A 8 8.85 3.81 -4.46
CA PHE A 8 10.00 3.13 -3.87
C PHE A 8 10.89 2.57 -4.98
N SER A 9 12.20 2.61 -4.80
CA SER A 9 13.11 1.89 -5.70
C SER A 9 12.90 0.37 -5.61
N VAL A 10 13.27 -0.36 -6.66
CA VAL A 10 13.26 -1.85 -6.64
C VAL A 10 14.05 -2.38 -5.45
N GLU A 11 15.23 -1.81 -5.16
CA GLU A 11 16.08 -2.24 -4.03
C GLU A 11 15.36 -2.10 -2.67
N GLU A 12 14.61 -1.00 -2.45
CA GLU A 12 13.82 -0.83 -1.24
C GLU A 12 12.72 -1.89 -1.11
N ILE A 13 12.08 -2.25 -2.21
CA ILE A 13 11.02 -3.27 -2.23
C ILE A 13 11.59 -4.67 -1.96
N LEU A 14 12.71 -5.03 -2.60
CA LEU A 14 13.38 -6.32 -2.37
C LEU A 14 13.76 -6.48 -0.90
N LYS A 15 14.34 -5.44 -0.29
CA LYS A 15 14.67 -5.41 1.14
C LYS A 15 13.42 -5.53 2.02
N ARG A 16 12.36 -4.80 1.68
CA ARG A 16 11.12 -4.76 2.48
C ARG A 16 10.36 -6.07 2.44
N TRP A 17 10.26 -6.69 1.26
CA TRP A 17 9.55 -7.95 1.07
C TRP A 17 10.42 -9.17 1.35
N SER A 18 11.73 -8.97 1.51
CA SER A 18 12.70 -10.04 1.74
C SER A 18 12.63 -11.13 0.67
N ILE A 19 12.44 -10.73 -0.59
CA ILE A 19 12.40 -11.62 -1.76
C ILE A 19 13.64 -11.38 -2.65
N PRO A 20 14.11 -12.39 -3.39
CA PRO A 20 15.12 -12.20 -4.41
C PRO A 20 14.60 -11.34 -5.57
N GLU A 21 15.51 -10.71 -6.30
CA GLU A 21 15.17 -9.90 -7.47
C GLU A 21 14.43 -10.71 -8.53
N GLU A 22 14.83 -11.97 -8.75
CA GLU A 22 14.20 -12.89 -9.70
C GLU A 22 12.69 -13.08 -9.45
N ASP A 23 12.26 -13.12 -8.18
CA ASP A 23 10.84 -13.27 -7.84
C ASP A 23 10.06 -11.99 -8.12
N LEU A 24 10.66 -10.81 -7.85
CA LEU A 24 10.04 -9.53 -8.20
C LEU A 24 9.89 -9.37 -9.71
N VAL A 25 10.94 -9.75 -10.45
CA VAL A 25 10.93 -9.76 -11.92
C VAL A 25 9.85 -10.71 -12.44
N TYR A 26 9.76 -11.93 -11.90
CA TYR A 26 8.72 -12.88 -12.28
C TYR A 26 7.31 -12.29 -12.08
N LEU A 27 7.06 -11.64 -10.94
CA LEU A 27 5.77 -10.99 -10.67
C LEU A 27 5.47 -9.88 -11.69
N ALA A 28 6.48 -9.10 -12.06
CA ALA A 28 6.32 -8.00 -12.99
C ALA A 28 6.14 -8.45 -14.44
N GLU A 29 6.87 -9.48 -14.88
CA GLU A 29 6.74 -10.07 -16.21
C GLU A 29 5.41 -10.82 -16.42
N ASN A 30 4.75 -11.23 -15.34
CA ASN A 30 3.45 -11.91 -15.38
C ASN A 30 2.27 -10.98 -15.05
N ASP A 31 2.47 -9.65 -15.09
CA ASP A 31 1.42 -8.64 -14.83
C ASP A 31 0.79 -8.74 -13.42
N GLU A 32 1.46 -9.43 -12.48
CA GLU A 32 1.05 -9.53 -11.09
C GLU A 32 1.48 -8.32 -10.25
N LEU A 33 2.54 -7.64 -10.71
CA LEU A 33 3.11 -6.43 -10.12
C LEU A 33 3.46 -5.41 -11.21
N ARG A 34 3.11 -4.14 -11.01
CA ARG A 34 3.36 -3.07 -11.98
C ARG A 34 4.55 -2.23 -11.58
N LEU A 35 5.59 -2.25 -12.40
CA LEU A 35 6.71 -1.31 -12.28
C LEU A 35 6.43 -0.06 -13.10
N SER A 36 6.94 1.06 -12.62
CA SER A 36 6.81 2.36 -13.24
C SER A 36 8.17 3.00 -13.44
N ILE A 37 8.22 4.02 -14.29
CA ILE A 37 9.35 4.92 -14.42
C ILE A 37 8.92 6.35 -14.09
N ARG A 38 9.88 7.20 -13.73
CA ARG A 38 9.65 8.62 -13.49
C ARG A 38 10.06 9.44 -14.71
N VAL A 39 9.14 10.23 -15.24
CA VAL A 39 9.34 11.05 -16.43
C VAL A 39 9.09 12.53 -16.16
N TYR A 40 9.69 13.40 -16.98
CA TYR A 40 9.55 14.85 -16.90
C TYR A 40 9.31 15.44 -18.28
N GLY A 41 8.19 16.16 -18.44
CA GLY A 41 7.84 16.86 -19.66
C GLY A 41 7.66 15.96 -20.88
N LEU A 42 7.32 14.68 -20.69
CA LEU A 42 7.21 13.71 -21.78
C LEU A 42 5.90 13.95 -22.56
N PRO A 43 5.93 14.19 -23.88
CA PRO A 43 4.71 14.42 -24.65
C PRO A 43 3.96 13.10 -24.83
N LEU A 44 2.79 12.99 -24.18
CA LEU A 44 1.92 11.81 -24.23
C LEU A 44 0.57 12.10 -24.89
N GLU A 45 0.13 11.15 -25.70
CA GLU A 45 -1.25 11.00 -26.17
C GLU A 45 -1.91 9.89 -25.36
N PHE A 46 -3.10 10.20 -24.85
CA PHE A 46 -4.00 9.28 -24.17
C PHE A 46 -5.17 9.00 -25.10
N GLY A 47 -5.71 7.79 -25.05
CA GLY A 47 -6.91 7.49 -25.79
C GLY A 47 -7.51 6.14 -25.51
N GLU A 48 -8.56 5.87 -26.27
CA GLU A 48 -9.38 4.67 -26.21
C GLU A 48 -9.29 3.88 -27.52
N PHE A 49 -9.55 2.58 -27.44
CA PHE A 49 -9.75 1.74 -28.61
C PHE A 49 -11.23 1.67 -28.94
N ALA A 50 -11.60 2.05 -30.16
CA ALA A 50 -12.95 1.90 -30.66
C ALA A 50 -13.00 0.89 -31.80
N GLU A 51 -13.95 -0.05 -31.72
CA GLU A 51 -14.25 -0.97 -32.81
C GLU A 51 -15.23 -0.31 -33.78
N ASP A 52 -14.88 -0.29 -35.06
CA ASP A 52 -15.83 0.10 -36.10
C ASP A 52 -16.84 -1.03 -36.39
N GLY A 53 -17.89 -0.73 -37.15
CA GLY A 53 -18.89 -1.75 -37.54
C GLY A 53 -18.36 -2.91 -38.39
N SER A 54 -17.06 -2.93 -38.72
CA SER A 54 -16.38 -4.01 -39.45
C SER A 54 -15.46 -4.86 -38.56
N GLY A 55 -15.41 -4.58 -37.26
CA GLY A 55 -14.55 -5.28 -36.31
C GLY A 55 -13.10 -4.78 -36.26
N ARG A 56 -12.79 -3.65 -36.91
CA ARG A 56 -11.45 -3.06 -36.85
C ARG A 56 -11.35 -2.11 -35.68
N VAL A 57 -10.27 -2.27 -34.91
CA VAL A 57 -9.96 -1.40 -33.78
C VAL A 57 -9.16 -0.18 -34.26
N HIS A 58 -9.65 1.00 -33.89
CA HIS A 58 -9.01 2.29 -34.15
C HIS A 58 -8.60 2.96 -32.84
N ARG A 59 -7.46 3.65 -32.85
CA ARG A 59 -7.05 4.53 -31.74
C ARG A 59 -7.82 5.85 -31.86
N ILE A 60 -8.55 6.21 -30.81
CA ILE A 60 -9.22 7.50 -30.69
C ILE A 60 -8.47 8.32 -29.63
N PRO A 61 -7.69 9.35 -30.02
CA PRO A 61 -7.03 10.25 -29.08
C PRO A 61 -8.08 11.05 -28.28
N THR A 62 -7.96 11.04 -26.96
CA THR A 62 -8.81 11.83 -26.07
C THR A 62 -8.06 13.06 -25.55
N GLU A 63 -6.78 12.91 -25.17
CA GLU A 63 -5.97 13.98 -24.60
C GLU A 63 -4.53 13.94 -25.12
N ARG A 64 -3.90 15.12 -25.21
CA ARG A 64 -2.47 15.27 -25.53
C ARG A 64 -1.85 16.38 -24.70
N TYR A 65 -0.80 16.06 -23.95
CA TYR A 65 -0.06 17.06 -23.17
C TYR A 65 1.32 16.54 -22.75
N CYS A 66 2.15 17.43 -22.22
CA CYS A 66 3.44 17.05 -21.63
C CYS A 66 3.24 16.59 -20.19
N TYR A 67 3.52 15.31 -19.93
CA TYR A 67 3.33 14.66 -18.65
C TYR A 67 4.60 14.64 -17.81
N SER A 68 4.47 14.89 -16.51
CA SER A 68 5.55 14.71 -15.53
C SER A 68 5.00 13.95 -14.33
N GLY A 69 5.61 12.83 -13.98
CA GLY A 69 5.07 11.92 -12.97
C GLY A 69 5.61 10.51 -13.13
N LEU A 70 4.79 9.54 -12.71
CA LEU A 70 5.09 8.12 -12.85
C LEU A 70 4.27 7.54 -14.01
N LEU A 71 4.87 6.69 -14.83
CA LEU A 71 4.17 5.96 -15.89
C LEU A 71 4.37 4.47 -15.68
N ASP A 72 3.28 3.70 -15.73
CA ASP A 72 3.37 2.25 -15.59
C ASP A 72 3.86 1.62 -16.89
N LEU A 73 4.72 0.62 -16.74
CA LEU A 73 5.26 -0.14 -17.85
C LEU A 73 4.35 -1.34 -18.19
N HIS A 74 4.44 -1.79 -19.44
CA HIS A 74 3.95 -3.11 -19.82
C HIS A 74 4.95 -4.18 -19.36
N ALA A 75 4.44 -5.38 -19.03
CA ALA A 75 5.27 -6.53 -18.67
C ALA A 75 6.35 -6.86 -19.73
N SER A 76 6.04 -6.66 -21.02
CA SER A 76 6.99 -6.83 -22.13
C SER A 76 8.18 -5.87 -22.05
N ASP A 77 7.97 -4.66 -21.56
CA ASP A 77 9.03 -3.67 -21.42
C ASP A 77 9.88 -3.95 -20.19
N VAL A 78 9.25 -4.39 -19.09
CA VAL A 78 9.98 -4.90 -17.92
C VAL A 78 10.90 -6.06 -18.31
N PHE A 79 10.39 -7.06 -19.04
CA PHE A 79 11.20 -8.17 -19.55
C PHE A 79 12.39 -7.69 -20.38
N ARG A 80 12.18 -6.72 -21.28
CA ARG A 80 13.27 -6.16 -22.12
C ARG A 80 14.32 -5.46 -21.27
N ILE A 81 13.90 -4.65 -20.30
CA ILE A 81 14.80 -3.90 -19.42
C ILE A 81 15.65 -4.86 -18.56
N TYR A 82 15.06 -5.88 -17.94
CA TYR A 82 15.84 -6.84 -17.14
C TYR A 82 16.73 -7.74 -18.00
N ARG A 83 16.31 -8.06 -19.22
CA ARG A 83 17.12 -8.88 -20.14
C ARG A 83 18.31 -8.14 -20.74
N ALA A 84 18.14 -6.87 -21.11
CA ALA A 84 19.14 -6.10 -21.84
C ALA A 84 19.86 -5.04 -20.98
N GLY A 85 19.35 -4.74 -19.79
CA GLY A 85 19.80 -3.65 -18.92
C GLY A 85 19.16 -2.30 -19.24
N GLU A 86 18.60 -2.15 -20.44
CA GLU A 86 18.03 -0.92 -20.99
C GLU A 86 16.88 -1.20 -21.96
N ALA A 87 16.02 -0.20 -22.17
CA ALA A 87 15.00 -0.23 -23.23
C ALA A 87 14.65 1.18 -23.71
N TYR A 88 14.06 1.24 -24.91
CA TYR A 88 13.46 2.44 -25.48
C TYR A 88 11.94 2.27 -25.49
N LEU A 89 11.24 3.12 -24.75
CA LEU A 89 9.83 2.99 -24.41
C LEU A 89 8.99 4.01 -25.18
N SER A 90 7.89 3.54 -25.78
CA SER A 90 6.97 4.39 -26.54
C SER A 90 5.51 4.23 -26.13
N GLU A 91 5.19 3.20 -25.35
CA GLU A 91 3.84 2.89 -24.89
C GLU A 91 3.86 2.68 -23.37
N PHE A 92 2.82 3.14 -22.70
CA PHE A 92 2.70 3.15 -21.24
C PHE A 92 1.27 2.80 -20.83
N ARG A 93 1.08 2.46 -19.55
CA ARG A 93 -0.23 2.26 -18.94
C ARG A 93 -0.49 3.42 -17.98
N GLU A 94 -1.69 4.00 -18.03
CA GLU A 94 -2.11 4.99 -17.04
C GLU A 94 -3.64 4.97 -16.87
N GLY A 95 -4.09 4.77 -15.63
CA GLY A 95 -5.48 4.95 -15.23
C GLY A 95 -6.51 4.18 -16.06
N GLN A 96 -7.48 4.91 -16.61
CA GLN A 96 -8.62 4.39 -17.39
C GLN A 96 -8.39 4.46 -18.91
N SER A 97 -7.24 4.96 -19.37
CA SER A 97 -6.94 5.02 -20.80
C SER A 97 -6.57 3.64 -21.32
N ASP A 98 -7.12 3.27 -22.48
CA ASP A 98 -6.79 1.99 -23.11
C ASP A 98 -5.35 1.98 -23.67
N TYR A 99 -4.87 3.16 -24.09
CA TYR A 99 -3.48 3.34 -24.47
C TYR A 99 -2.94 4.69 -24.03
N VAL A 100 -1.64 4.70 -23.76
CA VAL A 100 -0.84 5.91 -23.60
C VAL A 100 0.41 5.73 -24.44
N THR A 101 0.71 6.70 -25.31
CA THR A 101 1.87 6.64 -26.19
C THR A 101 2.52 7.99 -26.38
N LEU A 102 3.76 8.01 -26.84
CA LEU A 102 4.42 9.24 -27.25
C LEU A 102 3.69 9.85 -28.44
N TRP A 103 3.53 11.18 -28.45
CA TRP A 103 2.96 11.88 -29.60
C TRP A 103 3.92 12.89 -30.21
N GLY A 104 3.75 13.12 -31.51
CA GLY A 104 4.66 13.93 -32.30
C GLY A 104 5.91 13.16 -32.74
N ALA A 105 6.85 13.89 -33.32
CA ALA A 105 8.12 13.33 -33.79
C ALA A 105 9.15 13.34 -32.65
N VAL A 106 8.89 12.57 -31.59
CA VAL A 106 9.81 12.38 -30.46
C VAL A 106 10.41 10.99 -30.47
N ASP A 107 11.67 10.90 -30.06
CA ASP A 107 12.34 9.62 -29.87
C ASP A 107 11.74 8.86 -28.69
N ALA A 108 11.83 7.54 -28.76
CA ALA A 108 11.41 6.67 -27.66
C ALA A 108 12.19 7.00 -26.38
N HIS A 109 11.49 6.91 -25.24
CA HIS A 109 12.05 7.25 -23.94
C HIS A 109 13.03 6.18 -23.49
N TYR A 110 14.30 6.55 -23.32
CA TYR A 110 15.34 5.66 -22.82
C TYR A 110 15.18 5.42 -21.31
N ALA A 111 15.19 4.16 -20.89
CA ALA A 111 15.11 3.76 -19.49
C ALA A 111 16.07 2.59 -19.18
N VAL A 112 16.62 2.57 -17.97
CA VAL A 112 17.46 1.48 -17.44
C VAL A 112 16.82 0.83 -16.21
N ILE A 113 17.35 -0.32 -15.77
CA ILE A 113 16.88 -1.00 -14.54
C ILE A 113 16.82 -0.05 -13.34
N GLY A 114 17.80 0.85 -13.20
CA GLY A 114 17.87 1.83 -12.11
C GLY A 114 16.75 2.88 -12.10
N ASP A 115 16.02 3.05 -13.21
CA ASP A 115 14.88 3.97 -13.30
C ASP A 115 13.57 3.34 -12.82
N LEU A 116 13.57 2.01 -12.62
CA LEU A 116 12.40 1.26 -12.21
C LEU A 116 12.04 1.56 -10.75
N VAL A 117 10.77 1.86 -10.54
CA VAL A 117 10.18 2.11 -9.22
C VAL A 117 8.86 1.37 -9.08
N LEU A 118 8.47 1.15 -7.83
CA LEU A 118 7.14 0.67 -7.47
C LEU A 118 6.33 1.81 -6.87
N ARG A 119 5.14 2.09 -7.41
CA ARG A 119 4.23 3.08 -6.82
C ARG A 119 3.74 2.59 -5.46
N ARG A 120 3.42 3.53 -4.56
CA ARG A 120 2.91 3.19 -3.23
C ARG A 120 1.60 2.40 -3.29
N ASP A 121 0.64 2.86 -4.08
CA ASP A 121 -0.67 2.23 -4.23
C ASP A 121 -0.55 0.80 -4.77
N GLU A 122 0.35 0.58 -5.71
CA GLU A 122 0.64 -0.75 -6.25
C GLU A 122 1.27 -1.68 -5.22
N ARG A 123 2.26 -1.17 -4.45
CA ARG A 123 2.82 -1.90 -3.31
C ARG A 123 1.74 -2.28 -2.31
N ASP A 124 0.89 -1.32 -1.94
CA ASP A 124 -0.16 -1.52 -0.95
C ASP A 124 -1.21 -2.54 -1.45
N ARG A 125 -1.57 -2.49 -2.74
CA ARG A 125 -2.43 -3.49 -3.41
C ARG A 125 -1.80 -4.88 -3.35
N PHE A 126 -0.53 -5.00 -3.71
CA PHE A 126 0.16 -6.28 -3.74
C PHE A 126 0.34 -6.86 -2.32
N GLU A 127 0.77 -6.04 -1.36
CA GLU A 127 0.92 -6.42 0.05
C GLU A 127 -0.42 -6.93 0.62
N LEU A 128 -1.54 -6.26 0.26
CA LEU A 128 -2.89 -6.68 0.64
C LEU A 128 -3.30 -8.01 0.00
N LYS A 129 -3.02 -8.21 -1.31
CA LYS A 129 -3.37 -9.43 -2.07
C LYS A 129 -2.60 -10.66 -1.56
N ALA A 130 -1.28 -10.54 -1.46
CA ALA A 130 -0.40 -11.65 -1.11
C ALA A 130 -0.40 -11.96 0.39
N GLY A 131 -1.13 -11.19 1.20
CA GLY A 131 -1.17 -11.38 2.64
C GLY A 131 0.19 -11.14 3.29
N PHE A 132 1.02 -10.26 2.69
CA PHE A 132 2.29 -9.83 3.28
C PHE A 132 1.99 -9.26 4.67
N SER A 133 2.22 -10.12 5.65
CA SER A 133 2.52 -9.70 7.01
C SER A 133 3.98 -9.30 6.94
N SER A 134 4.28 -8.00 7.03
CA SER A 134 5.65 -7.48 7.01
C SER A 134 6.59 -8.39 7.81
N GLY A 135 7.46 -9.10 7.11
CA GLY A 135 8.37 -10.09 7.67
C GLY A 135 9.53 -10.28 6.68
N GLY A 136 10.73 -9.77 6.93
CA GLY A 136 11.11 -8.93 8.05
C GLY A 136 12.47 -8.26 7.91
N GLN A 137 12.57 -7.09 8.50
CA GLN A 137 13.45 -6.84 9.63
C GLN A 137 12.66 -6.06 10.70
N PRO A 138 13.02 -6.20 11.99
CA PRO A 138 12.26 -5.65 13.11
C PRO A 138 12.37 -4.12 13.14
N GLU A 139 11.37 -3.47 13.74
CA GLU A 139 11.12 -2.01 13.79
C GLU A 139 10.17 -1.58 12.65
N ASP A 140 8.87 -1.79 12.80
CA ASP A 140 8.11 -0.91 13.68
C ASP A 140 7.00 -1.67 14.42
N ARG A 141 6.99 -1.57 15.75
CA ARG A 141 5.82 -1.89 16.58
C ARG A 141 4.75 -0.79 16.43
N ALA A 142 4.66 -0.19 15.24
CA ALA A 142 3.79 0.92 14.94
C ALA A 142 2.35 0.43 14.97
N PHE A 143 1.65 0.91 15.98
CA PHE A 143 0.21 0.85 16.00
C PHE A 143 -0.33 1.85 15.00
N ILE A 144 -1.15 1.34 14.08
CA ILE A 144 -1.80 2.13 13.04
C ILE A 144 -3.29 1.97 13.23
N ALA A 145 -4.01 3.08 13.34
CA ALA A 145 -5.47 3.08 13.45
C ALA A 145 -6.08 3.98 12.36
N SER A 146 -7.25 3.61 11.86
CA SER A 146 -8.11 4.52 11.10
C SER A 146 -8.51 5.71 11.97
N HIS A 147 -8.96 6.80 11.35
CA HIS A 147 -9.37 8.01 12.07
C HIS A 147 -10.40 7.75 13.18
N ASP A 148 -11.29 6.79 12.97
CA ASP A 148 -12.35 6.37 13.89
C ASP A 148 -12.00 5.12 14.71
N TYR A 149 -10.80 4.56 14.56
CA TYR A 149 -10.34 3.31 15.18
C TYR A 149 -11.21 2.08 14.85
N SER A 150 -12.05 2.15 13.82
CA SER A 150 -12.79 0.99 13.32
C SER A 150 -11.85 -0.05 12.73
N GLU A 151 -10.72 0.37 12.17
CA GLU A 151 -9.66 -0.50 11.70
C GLU A 151 -8.35 -0.22 12.43
N VAL A 152 -7.74 -1.26 13.00
CA VAL A 152 -6.50 -1.16 13.78
C VAL A 152 -5.54 -2.27 13.37
N ARG A 153 -4.27 -1.90 13.16
CA ARG A 153 -3.15 -2.80 12.90
C ARG A 153 -2.11 -2.64 14.01
N CYS A 154 -1.72 -3.75 14.63
CA CYS A 154 -0.70 -3.77 15.67
C CYS A 154 -0.01 -5.13 15.70
N ASN A 155 1.33 -5.16 15.75
CA ASN A 155 2.13 -6.39 15.85
C ASN A 155 1.71 -7.48 14.83
N GLY A 156 1.50 -7.09 13.57
CA GLY A 156 1.07 -8.00 12.49
C GLY A 156 -0.40 -8.45 12.56
N CYS A 157 -1.17 -8.06 13.58
CA CYS A 157 -2.58 -8.39 13.70
C CYS A 157 -3.47 -7.25 13.15
N ARG A 158 -4.47 -7.60 12.33
CA ARG A 158 -5.53 -6.69 11.88
C ARG A 158 -6.80 -6.91 12.69
N PHE A 159 -7.41 -5.81 13.13
CA PHE A 159 -8.67 -5.82 13.87
C PHE A 159 -9.68 -4.88 13.22
N GLN A 160 -10.92 -5.35 13.16
CA GLN A 160 -12.09 -4.58 12.74
C GLN A 160 -13.02 -4.43 13.94
N PHE A 161 -13.28 -3.21 14.39
CA PHE A 161 -13.94 -2.93 15.66
C PHE A 161 -15.30 -2.28 15.47
N GLY A 162 -16.25 -2.69 16.33
CA GLY A 162 -17.48 -1.93 16.51
C GLY A 162 -17.24 -0.63 17.31
N PRO A 163 -18.20 0.31 17.36
CA PRO A 163 -18.00 1.64 17.93
C PRO A 163 -17.44 1.65 19.36
N ILE A 164 -17.95 0.77 20.23
CA ILE A 164 -17.49 0.66 21.63
C ILE A 164 -16.06 0.10 21.70
N GLN A 165 -15.74 -0.90 20.87
CA GLN A 165 -14.40 -1.49 20.81
C GLN A 165 -13.38 -0.46 20.31
N ALA A 166 -13.72 0.27 19.24
CA ALA A 166 -12.91 1.34 18.68
C ALA A 166 -12.65 2.46 19.70
N ALA A 167 -13.71 2.89 20.42
CA ALA A 167 -13.58 3.89 21.47
C ALA A 167 -12.65 3.45 22.62
N VAL A 168 -12.71 2.18 23.04
CA VAL A 168 -11.80 1.63 24.04
C VAL A 168 -10.34 1.67 23.56
N VAL A 169 -10.09 1.24 22.31
CA VAL A 169 -8.72 1.23 21.75
C VAL A 169 -8.18 2.66 21.63
N ARG A 170 -9.01 3.62 21.19
CA ARG A 170 -8.66 5.03 21.14
C ARG A 170 -8.23 5.58 22.49
N VAL A 171 -9.03 5.36 23.55
CA VAL A 171 -8.68 5.81 24.91
C VAL A 171 -7.35 5.19 25.36
N LEU A 172 -7.14 3.88 25.13
CA LEU A 172 -5.89 3.22 25.48
C LEU A 172 -4.69 3.78 24.70
N HIS A 173 -4.86 4.10 23.43
CA HIS A 173 -3.81 4.68 22.59
C HIS A 173 -3.45 6.10 23.05
N ASP A 174 -4.45 6.96 23.29
CA ASP A 174 -4.24 8.33 23.77
C ASP A 174 -3.48 8.33 25.11
N ARG A 175 -3.80 7.38 26.01
CA ARG A 175 -3.12 7.24 27.31
C ARG A 175 -1.69 6.72 27.18
N ALA A 176 -1.44 5.83 26.23
CA ALA A 176 -0.10 5.37 25.91
C ALA A 176 0.76 6.53 25.36
N LEU A 177 0.23 7.34 24.44
CA LEU A 177 0.90 8.54 23.92
C LEU A 177 1.17 9.59 25.01
N ALA A 178 0.28 9.70 26.00
CA ALA A 178 0.46 10.57 27.16
C ALA A 178 1.45 10.03 28.22
N GLY A 179 2.12 8.89 27.96
CA GLY A 179 3.07 8.27 28.90
C GLY A 179 2.42 7.57 30.10
N GLN A 180 1.10 7.32 30.05
CA GLN A 180 0.34 6.65 31.10
C GLN A 180 -0.33 5.37 30.55
N PRO A 181 0.44 4.36 30.09
CA PRO A 181 -0.11 3.27 29.30
C PRO A 181 -1.05 2.34 30.07
N TRP A 182 -0.81 2.12 31.37
CA TRP A 182 -1.63 1.26 32.22
C TRP A 182 -2.84 2.02 32.77
N GLN A 183 -4.03 1.54 32.42
CA GLN A 183 -5.28 2.22 32.71
C GLN A 183 -6.31 1.29 33.31
N ASN A 184 -7.13 1.80 34.25
CA ASN A 184 -8.14 0.99 34.91
C ASN A 184 -9.26 0.57 33.94
N GLY A 185 -9.49 -0.74 33.81
CA GLY A 185 -10.45 -1.29 32.84
C GLY A 185 -11.88 -0.75 32.99
N LYS A 186 -12.34 -0.51 34.22
CA LYS A 186 -13.71 0.00 34.44
C LYS A 186 -13.85 1.45 34.01
N LEU A 187 -12.83 2.27 34.24
CA LEU A 187 -12.82 3.68 33.83
C LEU A 187 -12.82 3.79 32.30
N ILE A 188 -11.96 3.02 31.62
CA ILE A 188 -11.92 3.00 30.15
C ILE A 188 -13.27 2.57 29.58
N LEU A 189 -13.87 1.50 30.12
CA LEU A 189 -15.16 1.00 29.65
C LEU A 189 -16.29 2.02 29.85
N SER A 190 -16.29 2.73 30.99
CA SER A 190 -17.24 3.81 31.25
C SER A 190 -17.04 4.99 30.29
N GLU A 191 -15.79 5.41 30.06
CA GLU A 191 -15.43 6.51 29.15
C GLU A 191 -15.77 6.17 27.69
N ALA A 192 -15.61 4.91 27.29
CA ALA A 192 -16.00 4.40 25.98
C ALA A 192 -17.51 4.16 25.82
N GLY A 193 -18.33 4.43 26.84
CA GLY A 193 -19.79 4.24 26.80
C GLY A 193 -20.23 2.77 26.79
N SER A 194 -19.38 1.85 27.26
CA SER A 194 -19.70 0.42 27.34
C SER A 194 -20.70 0.13 28.47
N LYS A 195 -21.72 -0.69 28.18
CA LYS A 195 -22.60 -1.28 29.20
C LYS A 195 -21.97 -2.47 29.93
N SER A 196 -20.90 -3.03 29.38
CA SER A 196 -20.14 -4.11 30.00
C SER A 196 -19.13 -3.58 31.02
N LEU A 197 -18.98 -4.30 32.12
CA LEU A 197 -17.99 -4.03 33.18
C LEU A 197 -16.67 -4.80 32.99
N ARG A 198 -16.57 -5.64 31.96
CA ARG A 198 -15.41 -6.50 31.70
C ARG A 198 -14.90 -6.34 30.27
N MET A 199 -13.59 -6.15 30.16
CA MET A 199 -12.91 -5.99 28.87
C MET A 199 -13.11 -7.21 27.97
N ALA A 200 -13.01 -8.41 28.56
CA ALA A 200 -13.20 -9.66 27.83
C ALA A 200 -14.59 -9.79 27.19
N ASP A 201 -15.64 -9.25 27.82
CA ASP A 201 -17.00 -9.32 27.29
C ASP A 201 -17.20 -8.36 26.10
N VAL A 202 -16.50 -7.21 26.11
CA VAL A 202 -16.51 -6.25 24.99
C VAL A 202 -15.78 -6.80 23.77
N PHE A 203 -14.67 -7.51 23.97
CA PHE A 203 -13.84 -8.04 22.88
C PHE A 203 -14.07 -9.54 22.60
N LYS A 204 -15.10 -10.17 23.18
CA LYS A 204 -15.35 -11.62 23.04
C LYS A 204 -15.48 -12.10 21.60
N SER A 205 -15.91 -11.22 20.68
CA SER A 205 -16.03 -11.53 19.25
C SER A 205 -14.70 -11.55 18.49
N LYS A 206 -13.59 -11.18 19.15
CA LYS A 206 -12.26 -11.07 18.54
C LYS A 206 -11.31 -12.04 19.23
N SER A 207 -11.18 -13.27 18.73
CA SER A 207 -10.39 -14.34 19.37
C SER A 207 -8.95 -13.95 19.71
N ASN A 208 -8.34 -13.05 18.93
CA ASN A 208 -6.98 -12.56 19.07
C ASN A 208 -6.83 -11.18 19.76
N TRP A 209 -7.87 -10.64 20.42
CA TRP A 209 -7.83 -9.27 20.98
C TRP A 209 -6.73 -9.03 22.01
N ARG A 210 -6.26 -10.09 22.68
CA ARG A 210 -5.15 -10.03 23.65
C ARG A 210 -3.78 -9.76 23.02
N ALA A 211 -3.65 -9.93 21.70
CA ALA A 211 -2.46 -9.49 20.98
C ALA A 211 -2.37 -7.96 20.88
N LEU A 212 -3.51 -7.26 21.00
CA LEU A 212 -3.60 -5.80 20.97
C LEU A 212 -3.66 -5.18 22.37
N ILE A 213 -4.44 -5.79 23.28
CA ILE A 213 -4.68 -5.23 24.62
C ILE A 213 -4.10 -6.19 25.67
N GLN A 214 -3.13 -5.70 26.42
CA GLN A 214 -2.49 -6.44 27.51
C GLN A 214 -3.20 -6.16 28.84
N SER A 215 -3.20 -7.15 29.74
CA SER A 215 -3.73 -7.00 31.09
C SER A 215 -2.67 -7.34 32.12
N ASP A 216 -2.62 -6.56 33.19
CA ASP A 216 -1.76 -6.81 34.36
C ASP A 216 -2.34 -7.86 35.33
N ARG A 217 -3.51 -8.42 34.99
CA ARG A 217 -4.31 -9.35 35.83
C ARG A 217 -4.80 -8.75 37.16
N ARG A 218 -4.66 -7.44 37.38
CA ARG A 218 -5.16 -6.69 38.54
C ARG A 218 -6.28 -5.71 38.18
N GLY A 219 -6.73 -5.77 36.92
CA GLY A 219 -7.84 -4.96 36.40
C GLY A 219 -7.38 -3.75 35.60
N ASN A 220 -6.08 -3.58 35.37
CA ASN A 220 -5.56 -2.59 34.44
C ASN A 220 -5.26 -3.21 33.08
N TYR A 221 -5.35 -2.36 32.07
CA TYR A 221 -5.13 -2.71 30.68
C TYR A 221 -4.25 -1.65 30.03
N ARG A 222 -3.44 -2.07 29.07
CA ARG A 222 -2.68 -1.18 28.20
C ARG A 222 -2.74 -1.66 26.76
N LEU A 223 -2.46 -0.77 25.84
CA LEU A 223 -2.22 -1.13 24.45
C LEU A 223 -0.83 -1.79 24.33
N GLY A 224 -0.71 -2.85 23.52
CA GLY A 224 0.51 -3.61 23.30
C GLY A 224 1.49 -2.92 22.34
N ILE A 225 1.70 -1.62 22.54
CA ILE A 225 2.61 -0.78 21.78
C ILE A 225 3.77 -0.47 22.73
N ASP A 226 4.92 -1.09 22.52
CA ASP A 226 6.12 -0.89 23.35
C ASP A 226 7.23 -0.34 22.46
#